data_AF-A0A956JTI3-F1
#
_entry.id   AF-A0A956JTI3-F1
#
_cell.length_a   1.000
_cell.length_b   1.000
_cell.length_c   1.000
_cell.angle_alpha   90.00
_cell.angle_beta   90.00
_cell.angle_gamma   90.00
#
_symmetry.space_group_name_H-M   'P 1'
#
loop_
_entity.id
_entity.type
_entity.pdbx_description
1 polymer ?
#
loop_
_entity_poly.entity_id
_entity_poly.type
_entity_poly.pdbx_seq_one_letter_code
_entity_poly.pdbx_strand_id
1 'polypeptide(L)'
;MSNAQPAQVSLPSDSAVQVTRSFNAPRELVWRAYTSPALLQRWLLGPPGWALVVCEMDMRVGGSYRWRWRSEADGKSFGFDGELREVTRPSRMVHTQRYVAGDIGGDMGDGEAIVTVELREEAGITTVVTTIDFGSQQARDAAMSTGMTDGMEQSYQLLDGALDDGAAVGERSPIIPCIWLDSEAEEAARFYVETFQQAAISGSMRYPESSAGNPSGKAPGSVMTVSLELRGQRLLLLNGGPMYKLNANISLFAHAGDSAEVDRLYAALSDGGQALMPLDSYPWSERYAWVVDRFGVSWQLMAGAREDGAHIVPCLMFAAAQRGKAKAAIDHYCKIFERSRVEQLEHYSPEEQGPEGGVKHGRFTIAGQPMVAMDAHVAHEGTFNEAFSLQVICSSQPEVDRYWAALCDGGEEGQCGWLKDRFGVSWQVVKVGA
;
A
#
# COMPACT_ATOMS: atom_id res chain seq x y z
N MET A 1 -2.96 13.16 -15.59
CA MET A 1 -3.64 12.77 -16.85
C MET A 1 -2.94 11.53 -17.35
N SER A 2 -3.56 10.36 -17.16
CA SER A 2 -2.99 9.05 -17.49
C SER A 2 -2.78 8.93 -19.00
N ASN A 3 -1.61 8.43 -19.41
CA ASN A 3 -1.19 8.25 -20.81
C ASN A 3 -1.65 6.88 -21.37
N ALA A 4 -2.78 6.36 -20.86
CA ALA A 4 -3.31 5.05 -21.18
C ALA A 4 -3.89 5.01 -22.59
N GLN A 5 -3.41 4.09 -23.44
CA GLN A 5 -3.94 3.91 -24.78
C GLN A 5 -5.19 3.00 -24.76
N PRO A 6 -6.27 3.34 -25.49
CA PRO A 6 -7.47 2.51 -25.58
C PRO A 6 -7.16 1.08 -26.06
N ALA A 7 -8.02 0.12 -25.69
CA ALA A 7 -7.90 -1.25 -26.16
C ALA A 7 -7.93 -1.32 -27.70
N GLN A 8 -7.01 -2.09 -28.25
CA GLN A 8 -6.93 -2.39 -29.68
C GLN A 8 -7.54 -3.76 -29.94
N VAL A 9 -8.46 -3.83 -30.90
CA VAL A 9 -9.17 -5.05 -31.28
C VAL A 9 -8.66 -5.52 -32.65
N SER A 10 -8.40 -6.82 -32.77
CA SER A 10 -8.03 -7.47 -34.02
C SER A 10 -8.67 -8.86 -34.13
N LEU A 11 -8.69 -9.42 -35.34
CA LEU A 11 -9.23 -10.74 -35.64
C LEU A 11 -8.09 -11.65 -36.14
N PRO A 12 -7.39 -12.37 -35.26
CA PRO A 12 -6.24 -13.20 -35.66
C PRO A 12 -6.64 -14.44 -36.46
N SER A 13 -7.92 -14.86 -36.42
CA SER A 13 -8.49 -15.94 -37.23
C SER A 13 -9.99 -15.69 -37.45
N ASP A 14 -10.64 -16.55 -38.25
CA ASP A 14 -12.09 -16.44 -38.48
C ASP A 14 -12.91 -16.65 -37.19
N SER A 15 -12.41 -17.46 -36.25
CA SER A 15 -13.09 -17.83 -35.00
C SER A 15 -12.67 -17.03 -33.78
N ALA A 16 -11.64 -16.18 -33.88
CA ALA A 16 -11.04 -15.55 -32.71
C ALA A 16 -11.05 -14.02 -32.74
N VAL A 17 -11.14 -13.43 -31.55
CA VAL A 17 -10.99 -11.99 -31.30
C VAL A 17 -9.80 -11.80 -30.36
N GLN A 18 -8.93 -10.84 -30.68
CA GLN A 18 -7.81 -10.46 -29.83
C GLN A 18 -7.96 -9.00 -29.40
N VAL A 19 -7.96 -8.78 -28.09
CA VAL A 19 -8.00 -7.47 -27.44
C VAL A 19 -6.67 -7.22 -26.74
N THR A 20 -6.01 -6.12 -27.10
CA THR A 20 -4.72 -5.73 -26.55
C THR A 20 -4.85 -4.41 -25.80
N ARG A 21 -4.39 -4.36 -24.54
CA ARG A 21 -4.43 -3.16 -23.69
C ARG A 21 -3.15 -3.02 -22.89
N SER A 22 -2.62 -1.81 -22.77
CA SER A 22 -1.44 -1.51 -21.94
C SER A 22 -1.85 -0.83 -20.64
N PHE A 23 -1.19 -1.19 -19.54
CA PHE A 23 -1.38 -0.60 -18.21
C PHE A 23 -0.05 -0.08 -17.68
N ASN A 24 -0.06 1.10 -17.07
CA ASN A 24 1.11 1.70 -16.43
C ASN A 24 1.38 1.06 -15.05
N ALA A 25 1.58 -0.25 -15.03
CA ALA A 25 1.86 -1.03 -13.84
C ALA A 25 2.74 -2.25 -14.17
N PRO A 26 3.62 -2.69 -13.25
CA PRO A 26 4.35 -3.94 -13.37
C PRO A 26 3.44 -5.16 -13.55
N ARG A 27 3.95 -6.20 -14.20
CA ARG A 27 3.16 -7.39 -14.57
C ARG A 27 2.56 -8.11 -13.40
N GLU A 28 3.25 -8.15 -12.28
CA GLU A 28 2.76 -8.77 -11.04
C GLU A 28 1.48 -8.11 -10.52
N LEU A 29 1.39 -6.78 -10.61
CA LEU A 29 0.18 -6.05 -10.20
C LEU A 29 -0.99 -6.34 -11.11
N VAL A 30 -0.77 -6.33 -12.42
CA VAL A 30 -1.81 -6.64 -13.41
C VAL A 30 -2.24 -8.11 -13.28
N TRP A 31 -1.29 -9.04 -13.10
CA TRP A 31 -1.59 -10.45 -12.84
C TRP A 31 -2.45 -10.63 -11.58
N ARG A 32 -2.09 -9.95 -10.49
CA ARG A 32 -2.87 -10.00 -9.25
C ARG A 32 -4.28 -9.43 -9.44
N ALA A 33 -4.44 -8.36 -10.21
CA ALA A 33 -5.75 -7.80 -10.53
C ALA A 33 -6.64 -8.78 -11.31
N TYR A 34 -6.05 -9.67 -12.12
CA TYR A 34 -6.75 -10.72 -12.89
C TYR A 34 -7.01 -12.02 -12.11
N THR A 35 -6.28 -12.26 -11.02
CA THR A 35 -6.31 -13.56 -10.32
C THR A 35 -6.83 -13.49 -8.88
N SER A 36 -7.11 -12.28 -8.38
CA SER A 36 -7.71 -12.07 -7.06
C SER A 36 -9.20 -11.76 -7.20
N PRO A 37 -10.10 -12.59 -6.64
CA PRO A 37 -11.54 -12.33 -6.70
C PRO A 37 -11.93 -10.95 -6.17
N ALA A 38 -11.34 -10.54 -5.03
CA ALA A 38 -11.61 -9.26 -4.40
C ALA A 38 -11.16 -8.05 -5.24
N LEU A 39 -10.18 -8.21 -6.14
CA LEU A 39 -9.75 -7.15 -7.04
C LEU A 39 -10.53 -7.17 -8.35
N LEU A 40 -10.80 -8.35 -8.92
CA LEU A 40 -11.66 -8.52 -10.09
C LEU A 40 -13.02 -7.84 -9.90
N GLN A 41 -13.63 -7.99 -8.73
CA GLN A 41 -14.91 -7.36 -8.39
C GLN A 41 -14.89 -5.83 -8.36
N ARG A 42 -13.72 -5.19 -8.44
CA ARG A 42 -13.58 -3.72 -8.44
C ARG A 42 -13.54 -3.13 -9.85
N TRP A 43 -13.06 -3.88 -10.82
CA TRP A 43 -12.83 -3.35 -12.17
C TRP A 43 -13.59 -4.11 -13.27
N LEU A 44 -13.90 -5.39 -13.07
CA LEU A 44 -14.65 -6.21 -14.02
C LEU A 44 -16.16 -6.10 -13.75
N LEU A 45 -16.71 -4.89 -13.82
CA LEU A 45 -18.09 -4.60 -13.40
C LEU A 45 -19.16 -4.89 -14.45
N GLY A 46 -18.77 -5.11 -15.71
CA GLY A 46 -19.71 -5.31 -16.82
C GLY A 46 -20.30 -3.97 -17.31
N PRO A 47 -21.50 -3.98 -17.91
CA PRO A 47 -22.13 -2.75 -18.41
C PRO A 47 -22.40 -1.73 -17.29
N PRO A 48 -22.53 -0.43 -17.61
CA PRO A 48 -22.84 0.60 -16.61
C PRO A 48 -24.09 0.25 -15.78
N GLY A 49 -23.99 0.36 -14.45
CA GLY A 49 -25.07 -0.01 -13.51
C GLY A 49 -25.12 -1.50 -13.14
N TRP A 50 -24.07 -2.26 -13.44
CA TRP A 50 -23.91 -3.66 -13.05
C TRP A 50 -22.74 -3.84 -12.08
N ALA A 51 -22.78 -4.92 -11.31
CA ALA A 51 -21.71 -5.32 -10.41
C ALA A 51 -21.44 -6.84 -10.50
N LEU A 52 -20.16 -7.23 -10.37
CA LEU A 52 -19.75 -8.64 -10.25
C LEU A 52 -20.02 -9.15 -8.83
N VAL A 53 -21.24 -9.64 -8.59
CA VAL A 53 -21.71 -10.06 -7.25
C VAL A 53 -21.24 -11.44 -6.82
N VAL A 54 -20.87 -12.31 -7.77
CA VAL A 54 -20.22 -13.60 -7.49
C VAL A 54 -18.92 -13.65 -8.26
N CYS A 55 -17.80 -13.81 -7.54
CA CYS A 55 -16.49 -14.07 -8.12
C CYS A 55 -15.82 -15.20 -7.33
N GLU A 56 -15.99 -16.43 -7.81
CA GLU A 56 -15.36 -17.62 -7.26
C GLU A 56 -14.33 -18.12 -8.26
N MET A 57 -13.08 -18.35 -7.84
CA MET A 57 -12.01 -18.78 -8.75
C MET A 57 -11.01 -19.68 -8.03
N ASP A 58 -10.79 -20.88 -8.55
CA ASP A 58 -9.66 -21.72 -8.17
C ASP A 58 -8.52 -21.57 -9.21
N MET A 59 -7.50 -20.79 -8.85
CA MET A 59 -6.39 -20.40 -9.75
C MET A 59 -5.31 -21.50 -9.90
N ARG A 60 -5.73 -22.75 -10.02
CA ARG A 60 -4.89 -23.94 -10.30
C ARG A 60 -5.32 -24.55 -11.63
N VAL A 61 -4.41 -25.24 -12.31
CA VAL A 61 -4.78 -26.03 -13.50
C VAL A 61 -5.80 -27.09 -13.08
N GLY A 62 -6.93 -27.17 -13.79
CA GLY A 62 -8.11 -27.98 -13.44
C GLY A 62 -9.09 -27.32 -12.47
N GLY A 63 -8.77 -26.13 -11.95
CA GLY A 63 -9.64 -25.36 -11.06
C GLY A 63 -10.81 -24.74 -11.82
N SER A 64 -11.98 -24.71 -11.18
CA SER A 64 -13.18 -24.09 -11.75
C SER A 64 -13.34 -22.64 -11.30
N TYR A 65 -14.04 -21.84 -12.11
CA TYR A 65 -14.45 -20.50 -11.72
C TYR A 65 -15.93 -20.24 -12.04
N ARG A 66 -16.51 -19.30 -11.28
CA ARG A 66 -17.89 -18.86 -11.44
C ARG A 66 -17.98 -17.35 -11.25
N TRP A 67 -18.44 -16.67 -12.29
CA TRP A 67 -18.66 -15.23 -12.31
C TRP A 67 -20.13 -14.92 -12.56
N ARG A 68 -20.74 -14.06 -11.74
CA ARG A 68 -22.12 -13.59 -11.94
C ARG A 68 -22.19 -12.08 -11.79
N TRP A 69 -22.71 -11.41 -12.81
CA TRP A 69 -23.04 -10.00 -12.76
C TRP A 69 -24.51 -9.83 -12.41
N ARG A 70 -24.82 -8.74 -11.72
CA ARG A 70 -26.17 -8.34 -11.38
C ARG A 70 -26.37 -6.85 -11.67
N SER A 71 -27.47 -6.53 -12.33
CA SER A 71 -27.97 -5.18 -12.55
C SER A 71 -28.44 -4.57 -11.24
N GLU A 72 -27.98 -3.37 -10.94
CA GLU A 72 -28.45 -2.62 -9.77
C GLU A 72 -29.87 -2.07 -9.96
N ALA A 73 -30.29 -1.83 -11.21
CA ALA A 73 -31.57 -1.22 -11.52
C ALA A 73 -32.75 -2.18 -11.39
N ASP A 74 -32.58 -3.42 -11.84
CA ASP A 74 -33.69 -4.40 -11.93
C ASP A 74 -33.32 -5.80 -11.38
N GLY A 75 -32.12 -5.97 -10.84
CA GLY A 75 -31.69 -7.22 -10.19
C GLY A 75 -31.43 -8.38 -11.14
N LYS A 76 -31.59 -8.18 -12.47
CA LYS A 76 -31.31 -9.22 -13.46
C LYS A 76 -29.85 -9.63 -13.45
N SER A 77 -29.59 -10.88 -13.81
CA SER A 77 -28.26 -11.45 -13.76
C SER A 77 -27.84 -12.15 -15.05
N PHE A 78 -26.54 -12.26 -15.25
CA PHE A 78 -25.90 -13.17 -16.21
C PHE A 78 -24.54 -13.60 -15.65
N GLY A 79 -23.84 -14.49 -16.34
CA GLY A 79 -22.53 -14.91 -15.89
C GLY A 79 -21.71 -15.69 -16.88
N PHE A 80 -20.55 -16.09 -16.37
CA PHE A 80 -19.68 -17.05 -17.02
C PHE A 80 -19.25 -18.11 -16.02
N ASP A 81 -19.00 -19.32 -16.50
CA ASP A 81 -18.24 -20.33 -15.78
C ASP A 81 -17.24 -21.01 -16.72
N GLY A 82 -16.29 -21.71 -16.14
CA GLY A 82 -15.26 -22.40 -16.89
C GLY A 82 -14.22 -23.04 -16.00
N GLU A 83 -13.18 -23.55 -16.65
CA GLU A 83 -12.08 -24.29 -16.02
C GLU A 83 -10.73 -23.73 -16.48
N LEU A 84 -9.79 -23.59 -15.56
CA LEU A 84 -8.42 -23.16 -15.84
C LEU A 84 -7.64 -24.31 -16.49
N ARG A 85 -7.23 -24.14 -17.75
CA ARG A 85 -6.44 -25.11 -18.52
C ARG A 85 -4.94 -24.92 -18.35
N GLU A 86 -4.48 -23.68 -18.20
CA GLU A 86 -3.07 -23.33 -18.05
C GLU A 86 -2.92 -22.15 -17.10
N VAL A 87 -1.93 -22.18 -16.22
CA VAL A 87 -1.57 -21.05 -15.33
C VAL A 87 -0.05 -20.97 -15.21
N THR A 88 0.55 -19.95 -15.82
CA THR A 88 1.98 -19.66 -15.76
C THR A 88 2.17 -18.26 -15.17
N ARG A 89 2.27 -18.19 -13.84
CA ARG A 89 2.42 -16.92 -13.11
C ARG A 89 3.73 -16.20 -13.45
N PRO A 90 3.76 -14.85 -13.55
CA PRO A 90 2.63 -13.90 -13.60
C PRO A 90 2.25 -13.54 -15.07
N SER A 91 2.46 -14.45 -16.01
CA SER A 91 2.60 -14.11 -17.43
C SER A 91 1.50 -14.63 -18.34
N ARG A 92 0.81 -15.71 -17.95
CA ARG A 92 -0.15 -16.37 -18.85
C ARG A 92 -1.18 -17.20 -18.10
N MET A 93 -2.43 -17.12 -18.53
CA MET A 93 -3.46 -18.10 -18.18
C MET A 93 -4.33 -18.45 -19.39
N VAL A 94 -4.79 -19.70 -19.42
CA VAL A 94 -5.76 -20.19 -20.39
C VAL A 94 -6.92 -20.78 -19.61
N HIS A 95 -8.14 -20.39 -19.93
CA HIS A 95 -9.34 -20.98 -19.36
C HIS A 95 -10.43 -21.16 -20.40
N THR A 96 -11.31 -22.11 -20.12
CA THR A 96 -12.56 -22.20 -20.87
C THR A 96 -13.53 -21.14 -20.39
N GLN A 97 -14.47 -20.73 -21.23
CA GLN A 97 -15.50 -19.76 -20.88
C GLN A 97 -16.83 -20.17 -21.52
N ARG A 98 -17.82 -20.42 -20.66
CA ARG A 98 -19.20 -20.74 -21.04
C ARG A 98 -20.14 -19.65 -20.55
N TYR A 99 -20.93 -19.10 -21.45
CA TYR A 99 -21.93 -18.09 -21.12
C TYR A 99 -23.10 -18.68 -20.33
N VAL A 100 -23.55 -17.94 -19.32
CA VAL A 100 -24.71 -18.28 -18.48
C VAL A 100 -25.69 -17.13 -18.58
N ALA A 101 -26.74 -17.32 -19.39
CA ALA A 101 -27.69 -16.28 -19.75
C ALA A 101 -28.43 -15.62 -18.58
N GLY A 102 -28.61 -16.34 -17.47
CA GLY A 102 -29.35 -15.84 -16.30
C GLY A 102 -30.74 -15.30 -16.69
N ASP A 103 -31.06 -14.08 -16.26
CA ASP A 103 -32.35 -13.42 -16.47
C ASP A 103 -32.39 -12.55 -17.73
N ILE A 104 -31.23 -12.22 -18.33
CA ILE A 104 -31.16 -11.37 -19.52
C ILE A 104 -31.34 -12.17 -20.82
N GLY A 105 -31.24 -13.50 -20.77
CA GLY A 105 -31.30 -14.34 -21.94
C GLY A 105 -30.09 -14.14 -22.86
N GLY A 106 -30.32 -14.33 -24.16
CA GLY A 106 -29.27 -14.27 -25.18
C GLY A 106 -28.52 -15.58 -25.34
N ASP A 107 -27.83 -15.68 -26.47
CA ASP A 107 -26.99 -16.81 -26.84
C ASP A 107 -25.67 -16.26 -27.40
N MET A 108 -24.55 -16.73 -26.86
CA MET A 108 -23.18 -16.41 -27.32
C MET A 108 -22.61 -17.56 -28.17
N GLY A 109 -23.48 -18.45 -28.66
CA GLY A 109 -23.17 -19.69 -29.36
C GLY A 109 -23.17 -20.89 -28.40
N ASP A 110 -23.49 -22.06 -28.95
CA ASP A 110 -23.51 -23.35 -28.23
C ASP A 110 -22.11 -23.86 -27.80
N GLY A 111 -21.05 -23.15 -28.18
CA GLY A 111 -19.65 -23.55 -27.98
C GLY A 111 -19.02 -22.96 -26.73
N GLU A 112 -18.22 -23.77 -26.04
CA GLU A 112 -17.30 -23.30 -25.00
C GLU A 112 -16.15 -22.52 -25.66
N ALA A 113 -15.97 -21.24 -25.30
CA ALA A 113 -14.87 -20.43 -25.81
C ALA A 113 -13.58 -20.72 -25.05
N ILE A 114 -12.43 -20.59 -25.72
CA ILE A 114 -11.11 -20.66 -25.08
C ILE A 114 -10.56 -19.24 -24.96
N VAL A 115 -10.33 -18.80 -23.72
CA VAL A 115 -9.75 -17.50 -23.41
C VAL A 115 -8.30 -17.67 -23.00
N THR A 116 -7.41 -16.99 -23.72
CA THR A 116 -5.99 -16.91 -23.42
C THR A 116 -5.65 -15.48 -23.02
N VAL A 117 -5.09 -15.28 -21.83
CA VAL A 117 -4.59 -13.99 -21.35
C VAL A 117 -3.08 -14.09 -21.22
N GLU A 118 -2.36 -13.23 -21.93
CA GLU A 118 -0.91 -13.09 -21.85
C GLU A 118 -0.52 -11.70 -21.36
N LEU A 119 0.47 -11.62 -20.46
CA LEU A 119 0.98 -10.39 -19.89
C LEU A 119 2.46 -10.24 -20.25
N ARG A 120 2.77 -9.18 -20.99
CA ARG A 120 4.12 -8.84 -21.45
C ARG A 120 4.52 -7.50 -20.84
N GLU A 121 5.62 -7.49 -20.10
CA GLU A 121 6.12 -6.26 -19.47
C GLU A 121 7.35 -5.75 -20.19
N GLU A 122 7.35 -4.44 -20.44
CA GLU A 122 8.51 -3.71 -20.93
C GLU A 122 8.57 -2.36 -20.21
N ALA A 123 9.72 -2.06 -19.58
CA ALA A 123 9.96 -0.80 -18.86
C ALA A 123 8.85 -0.40 -17.84
N GLY A 124 8.31 -1.38 -17.10
CA GLY A 124 7.28 -1.14 -16.08
C GLY A 124 5.86 -0.93 -16.62
N ILE A 125 5.67 -1.04 -17.94
CA ILE A 125 4.36 -1.03 -18.60
C ILE A 125 4.00 -2.47 -18.97
N THR A 126 2.82 -2.93 -18.56
CA THR A 126 2.33 -4.27 -18.88
C THR A 126 1.31 -4.21 -20.00
N THR A 127 1.61 -4.87 -21.10
CA THR A 127 0.66 -5.15 -22.18
C THR A 127 -0.06 -6.46 -21.90
N VAL A 128 -1.38 -6.39 -21.76
CA VAL A 128 -2.26 -7.55 -21.70
C VAL A 128 -2.80 -7.86 -23.08
N VAL A 129 -2.64 -9.10 -23.51
CA VAL A 129 -3.20 -9.65 -24.75
C VAL A 129 -4.22 -10.71 -24.38
N THR A 130 -5.50 -10.41 -24.59
CA THR A 130 -6.60 -11.35 -24.37
C THR A 130 -7.07 -11.86 -25.73
N THR A 131 -6.93 -13.16 -25.98
CA THR A 131 -7.44 -13.84 -27.19
C THR A 131 -8.60 -14.75 -26.80
N ILE A 132 -9.74 -14.58 -27.46
CA ILE A 132 -10.96 -15.36 -27.23
C ILE A 132 -11.26 -16.11 -28.53
N ASP A 133 -11.14 -17.43 -28.51
CA ASP A 133 -11.51 -18.31 -29.62
C ASP A 133 -12.89 -18.91 -29.38
N PHE A 134 -13.85 -18.55 -30.24
CA PHE A 134 -15.23 -18.99 -30.17
C PHE A 134 -15.47 -20.31 -30.92
N GLY A 135 -14.45 -20.90 -31.54
CA GLY A 135 -14.52 -22.15 -32.29
C GLY A 135 -15.21 -22.05 -33.66
N SER A 136 -15.94 -20.97 -33.95
CA SER A 136 -16.54 -20.71 -35.27
C SER A 136 -16.68 -19.22 -35.56
N GLN A 137 -16.71 -18.86 -36.85
CA GLN A 137 -16.94 -17.49 -37.29
C GLN A 137 -18.33 -16.97 -36.85
N GLN A 138 -19.35 -17.82 -36.93
CA GLN A 138 -20.72 -17.45 -36.56
C GLN A 138 -20.83 -17.05 -35.08
N ALA A 139 -20.24 -17.84 -34.17
CA ALA A 139 -20.25 -17.54 -32.74
C ALA A 139 -19.44 -16.27 -32.43
N ARG A 140 -18.28 -16.09 -33.09
CA ARG A 140 -17.48 -14.87 -32.97
C ARG A 140 -18.25 -13.62 -33.40
N ASP A 141 -18.93 -13.68 -34.55
CA ASP A 141 -19.71 -12.55 -35.06
C ASP A 141 -20.90 -12.22 -34.15
N ALA A 142 -21.56 -13.25 -33.61
CA ALA A 142 -22.62 -13.07 -32.61
C ALA A 142 -22.09 -12.36 -31.35
N ALA A 143 -20.96 -12.81 -30.80
CA ALA A 143 -20.35 -12.21 -29.62
C ALA A 143 -19.92 -10.75 -29.86
N MET A 144 -19.29 -10.46 -31.01
CA MET A 144 -18.91 -9.10 -31.38
C MET A 144 -20.12 -8.17 -31.51
N SER A 145 -21.26 -8.66 -32.00
CA SER A 145 -22.49 -7.86 -32.14
C SER A 145 -23.08 -7.39 -30.80
N THR A 146 -22.68 -8.00 -29.67
CA THR A 146 -23.13 -7.61 -28.33
C THR A 146 -22.45 -6.34 -27.80
N GLY A 147 -21.41 -5.84 -28.49
CA GLY A 147 -20.56 -4.75 -27.99
C GLY A 147 -19.55 -5.22 -26.93
N MET A 148 -19.19 -6.51 -26.91
CA MET A 148 -18.33 -7.08 -25.86
C MET A 148 -17.00 -6.33 -25.70
N THR A 149 -16.41 -5.85 -26.80
CA THR A 149 -15.12 -5.16 -26.79
C THR A 149 -15.21 -3.79 -26.14
N ASP A 150 -16.33 -3.09 -26.31
CA ASP A 150 -16.59 -1.81 -25.66
C ASP A 150 -16.79 -2.01 -24.16
N GLY A 151 -17.44 -3.11 -23.76
CA GLY A 151 -17.57 -3.52 -22.36
C GLY A 151 -16.22 -3.91 -21.73
N MET A 152 -15.34 -4.56 -22.48
CA MET A 152 -13.98 -4.87 -22.05
C MET A 152 -13.16 -3.58 -21.84
N GLU A 153 -13.20 -2.63 -22.77
CA GLU A 153 -12.49 -1.35 -22.61
C GLU A 153 -13.00 -0.55 -21.39
N GLN A 154 -14.32 -0.52 -21.16
CA GLN A 154 -14.87 0.11 -19.95
C GLN A 154 -14.34 -0.53 -18.67
N SER A 155 -14.25 -1.87 -18.64
CA SER A 155 -13.66 -2.58 -17.50
C SER A 155 -12.16 -2.28 -17.35
N TYR A 156 -11.43 -2.12 -18.45
CA TYR A 156 -10.03 -1.75 -18.42
C TYR A 156 -9.78 -0.30 -17.96
N GLN A 157 -10.69 0.62 -18.23
CA GLN A 157 -10.61 1.98 -17.67
C GLN A 157 -10.80 1.98 -16.15
N LEU A 158 -11.67 1.11 -15.63
CA LEU A 158 -11.77 0.88 -14.18
C LEU A 158 -10.52 0.21 -13.62
N LEU A 159 -9.87 -0.65 -14.41
CA LEU A 159 -8.60 -1.26 -14.01
C LEU A 159 -7.47 -0.23 -13.99
N ASP A 160 -7.42 0.74 -14.92
CA ASP A 160 -6.50 1.88 -14.85
C ASP A 160 -6.67 2.61 -13.52
N GLY A 161 -7.92 2.98 -13.17
CA GLY A 161 -8.23 3.62 -11.90
C GLY A 161 -7.86 2.75 -10.69
N ALA A 162 -8.14 1.45 -10.75
CA ALA A 162 -7.78 0.53 -9.67
C ALA A 162 -6.25 0.41 -9.52
N LEU A 163 -5.49 0.36 -10.60
CA LEU A 163 -4.03 0.31 -10.57
C LEU A 163 -3.42 1.63 -10.10
N ASP A 164 -4.01 2.77 -10.47
CA ASP A 164 -3.62 4.12 -10.03
C ASP A 164 -3.95 4.37 -8.54
N ASP A 165 -5.14 3.95 -8.07
CA ASP A 165 -5.62 4.08 -6.67
C ASP A 165 -4.98 3.03 -5.73
N GLY A 166 -4.02 2.26 -6.22
CA GLY A 166 -3.27 1.33 -5.39
C GLY A 166 -3.99 0.01 -5.11
N ALA A 167 -4.68 -0.58 -6.10
CA ALA A 167 -4.94 -2.03 -6.14
C ALA A 167 -3.65 -2.87 -6.00
N ALA A 168 -2.48 -2.21 -6.01
CA ALA A 168 -1.26 -2.53 -5.30
C ALA A 168 -1.35 -2.74 -3.76
N VAL A 169 -2.52 -3.00 -3.15
CA VAL A 169 -2.65 -3.45 -1.74
C VAL A 169 -1.84 -4.74 -1.46
N GLY A 170 -1.33 -5.41 -2.50
CA GLY A 170 -0.50 -6.61 -2.42
C GLY A 170 0.99 -6.42 -2.59
N GLU A 171 1.46 -5.22 -2.95
CA GLU A 171 2.89 -4.91 -3.02
C GLU A 171 3.26 -3.78 -2.07
N ARG A 172 2.53 -2.66 -2.08
CA ARG A 172 2.76 -1.55 -1.15
C ARG A 172 2.11 -1.84 0.20
N SER A 173 2.80 -1.50 1.27
CA SER A 173 2.29 -1.76 2.62
C SER A 173 1.03 -0.96 2.91
N PRO A 174 -0.01 -1.54 3.55
CA PRO A 174 -1.15 -0.78 4.07
C PRO A 174 -0.77 0.09 5.27
N ILE A 175 0.45 -0.03 5.79
CA ILE A 175 0.95 0.75 6.92
C ILE A 175 1.60 2.03 6.41
N ILE A 176 1.16 3.18 6.91
CA ILE A 176 1.65 4.51 6.56
C ILE A 176 2.04 5.23 7.86
N PRO A 177 3.32 5.58 8.05
CA PRO A 177 3.73 6.46 9.13
C PRO A 177 3.04 7.83 9.02
N CYS A 178 2.45 8.28 10.12
CA CYS A 178 1.73 9.52 10.22
C CYS A 178 2.40 10.44 11.25
N ILE A 179 2.75 11.65 10.83
CA ILE A 179 3.44 12.67 11.61
C ILE A 179 2.44 13.77 11.94
N TRP A 180 2.20 13.98 13.22
CA TRP A 180 1.36 15.05 13.73
C TRP A 180 2.17 16.34 13.84
N LEU A 181 1.63 17.41 13.28
CA LEU A 181 2.14 18.77 13.32
C LEU A 181 1.05 19.69 13.87
N ASP A 182 1.44 20.91 14.26
CA ASP A 182 0.45 21.89 14.67
C ASP A 182 -0.31 22.37 13.43
N SER A 183 0.35 23.09 12.54
CA SER A 183 -0.24 23.69 11.33
C SER A 183 0.65 23.57 10.08
N GLU A 184 1.85 23.02 10.22
CA GLU A 184 2.94 23.16 9.26
C GLU A 184 2.99 22.05 8.20
N ALA A 185 2.00 21.16 8.11
CA ALA A 185 2.04 19.99 7.21
C ALA A 185 2.35 20.33 5.74
N GLU A 186 1.76 21.39 5.18
CA GLU A 186 2.06 21.81 3.81
C GLU A 186 3.49 22.35 3.64
N GLU A 187 3.99 23.06 4.65
CA GLU A 187 5.35 23.61 4.64
C GLU A 187 6.39 22.49 4.78
N ALA A 188 6.19 21.60 5.74
CA ALA A 188 7.02 20.42 5.95
C ALA A 188 7.04 19.52 4.70
N ALA A 189 5.89 19.27 4.08
CA ALA A 189 5.83 18.47 2.85
C ALA A 189 6.66 19.08 1.71
N ARG A 190 6.55 20.40 1.48
CA ARG A 190 7.36 21.09 0.47
C ARG A 190 8.85 20.99 0.78
N PHE A 191 9.21 21.26 2.03
CA PHE A 191 10.60 21.16 2.49
C PHE A 191 11.19 19.76 2.29
N TYR A 192 10.44 18.70 2.61
CA TYR A 192 10.92 17.32 2.39
C TYR A 192 11.04 16.98 0.90
N VAL A 193 10.11 17.43 0.06
CA VAL A 193 10.18 17.20 -1.39
C VAL A 193 11.37 17.93 -2.02
N GLU A 194 11.72 19.11 -1.53
CA GLU A 194 12.92 19.85 -1.97
C GLU A 194 14.22 19.22 -1.43
N THR A 195 14.18 18.64 -0.24
CA THR A 195 15.35 18.06 0.44
C THR A 195 15.71 16.67 -0.12
N PHE A 196 14.72 15.82 -0.38
CA PHE A 196 14.94 14.45 -0.83
C PHE A 196 14.81 14.33 -2.35
N GLN A 197 15.71 13.56 -2.96
CA GLN A 197 15.53 13.15 -4.36
C GLN A 197 14.39 12.13 -4.45
N GLN A 198 13.72 12.02 -5.61
CA GLN A 198 12.61 11.08 -5.82
C GLN A 198 11.51 11.23 -4.74
N ALA A 199 11.07 12.47 -4.56
CA ALA A 199 10.05 12.85 -3.61
C ALA A 199 8.91 13.58 -4.31
N ALA A 200 7.67 13.34 -3.88
CA ALA A 200 6.49 14.02 -4.43
C ALA A 200 5.37 14.10 -3.39
N ILE A 201 4.62 15.20 -3.42
CA ILE A 201 3.33 15.31 -2.72
C ILE A 201 2.31 14.52 -3.55
N SER A 202 1.67 13.53 -2.93
CA SER A 202 0.69 12.65 -3.58
C SER A 202 -0.75 13.11 -3.40
N GLY A 203 -1.03 13.96 -2.40
CA GLY A 203 -2.34 14.55 -2.21
C GLY A 203 -2.46 15.35 -0.92
N SER A 204 -3.60 16.02 -0.76
CA SER A 204 -3.93 16.75 0.48
C SER A 204 -5.42 16.66 0.75
N MET A 205 -5.80 16.53 2.02
CA MET A 205 -7.19 16.66 2.45
C MET A 205 -7.37 17.92 3.29
N ARG A 206 -8.54 18.53 3.20
CA ARG A 206 -8.92 19.72 3.95
C ARG A 206 -9.94 19.36 5.02
N TYR A 207 -9.94 20.11 6.11
CA TYR A 207 -11.00 20.07 7.10
C TYR A 207 -12.34 20.38 6.44
N PRO A 208 -13.38 19.53 6.58
CA PRO A 208 -14.66 19.78 5.94
C PRO A 208 -15.37 20.98 6.59
N GLU A 209 -16.29 21.61 5.86
CA GLU A 209 -17.11 22.73 6.37
C GLU A 209 -17.87 22.35 7.66
N SER A 210 -18.24 21.08 7.81
CA SER A 210 -18.91 20.53 8.99
C SER A 210 -18.02 20.39 10.23
N SER A 211 -16.71 20.59 10.11
CA SER A 211 -15.74 20.43 11.20
C SER A 211 -15.59 21.66 12.09
N ALA A 212 -16.53 22.60 12.07
CA ALA A 212 -16.52 23.75 12.96
C ALA A 212 -16.50 23.28 14.43
N GLY A 213 -15.45 23.68 15.18
CA GLY A 213 -15.24 23.23 16.55
C GLY A 213 -14.62 21.84 16.70
N ASN A 214 -13.90 21.35 15.67
CA ASN A 214 -13.15 20.10 15.77
C ASN A 214 -12.14 20.10 16.93
N PRO A 215 -11.79 18.92 17.49
CA PRO A 215 -10.85 18.81 18.61
C PRO A 215 -9.47 19.43 18.34
N SER A 216 -9.05 19.48 17.06
CA SER A 216 -7.79 20.09 16.64
C SER A 216 -7.82 21.63 16.60
N GLY A 217 -8.98 22.26 16.77
CA GLY A 217 -9.15 23.72 16.74
C GLY A 217 -8.90 24.36 15.37
N LYS A 218 -8.87 23.58 14.29
CA LYS A 218 -8.53 24.05 12.94
C LYS A 218 -9.73 24.64 12.22
N ALA A 219 -9.49 25.66 11.40
CA ALA A 219 -10.54 26.29 10.62
C ALA A 219 -11.05 25.34 9.52
N PRO A 220 -12.37 25.29 9.26
CA PRO A 220 -12.89 24.61 8.07
C PRO A 220 -12.22 25.11 6.79
N GLY A 221 -11.98 24.21 5.83
CA GLY A 221 -11.28 24.49 4.58
C GLY A 221 -9.74 24.58 4.69
N SER A 222 -9.18 24.64 5.90
CA SER A 222 -7.72 24.54 6.10
C SER A 222 -7.20 23.12 5.81
N VAL A 223 -5.91 22.99 5.52
CA VAL A 223 -5.32 21.66 5.25
C VAL A 223 -5.26 20.83 6.52
N MET A 224 -5.87 19.65 6.45
CA MET A 224 -5.89 18.64 7.50
C MET A 224 -4.73 17.68 7.33
N THR A 225 -4.58 17.09 6.15
CA THR A 225 -3.49 16.16 5.88
C THR A 225 -2.79 16.44 4.57
N VAL A 226 -1.52 16.08 4.50
CA VAL A 226 -0.71 16.07 3.28
C VAL A 226 -0.07 14.70 3.17
N SER A 227 -0.36 14.00 2.07
CA SER A 227 0.28 12.74 1.72
C SER A 227 1.49 13.03 0.84
N LEU A 228 2.62 12.38 1.14
CA LEU A 228 3.81 12.46 0.32
C LEU A 228 4.49 11.10 0.19
N GLU A 229 5.23 10.93 -0.90
CA GLU A 229 6.13 9.80 -1.13
C GLU A 229 7.56 10.32 -1.11
N LEU A 230 8.39 9.78 -0.23
CA LEU A 230 9.82 10.08 -0.11
C LEU A 230 10.62 8.82 -0.43
N ARG A 231 11.25 8.77 -1.61
CA ARG A 231 12.08 7.63 -2.04
C ARG A 231 11.38 6.28 -1.88
N GLY A 232 10.12 6.21 -2.29
CA GLY A 232 9.27 5.01 -2.19
C GLY A 232 8.54 4.83 -0.85
N GLN A 233 8.88 5.58 0.20
CA GLN A 233 8.17 5.56 1.48
C GLN A 233 7.01 6.55 1.47
N ARG A 234 5.79 6.07 1.74
CA ARG A 234 4.64 6.94 1.96
C ARG A 234 4.65 7.49 3.37
N LEU A 235 4.37 8.77 3.51
CA LEU A 235 4.16 9.44 4.79
C LEU A 235 2.87 10.26 4.71
N LEU A 236 2.19 10.35 5.86
CA LEU A 236 1.06 11.24 6.05
C LEU A 236 1.47 12.32 7.06
N LEU A 237 1.36 13.59 6.69
CA LEU A 237 1.50 14.70 7.63
C LEU A 237 0.11 15.17 8.03
N LEU A 238 -0.15 15.33 9.32
CA LEU A 238 -1.45 15.68 9.89
C LEU A 238 -1.34 16.96 10.72
N ASN A 239 -2.10 17.98 10.36
CA ASN A 239 -2.24 19.22 11.14
C ASN A 239 -3.25 19.05 12.28
N GLY A 240 -2.87 18.37 13.35
CA GLY A 240 -3.77 18.08 14.45
C GLY A 240 -3.77 19.11 15.59
N GLY A 241 -2.89 20.11 15.55
CA GLY A 241 -2.79 21.17 16.58
C GLY A 241 -1.73 20.90 17.66
N PRO A 242 -1.56 21.79 18.64
CA PRO A 242 -0.40 21.81 19.54
C PRO A 242 -0.41 20.76 20.66
N MET A 243 -1.42 19.88 20.69
CA MET A 243 -1.67 18.95 21.80
C MET A 243 -0.56 17.90 21.96
N TYR A 244 0.01 17.44 20.85
CA TYR A 244 1.07 16.45 20.82
C TYR A 244 2.32 17.03 20.20
N LYS A 245 3.48 16.65 20.76
CA LYS A 245 4.79 17.08 20.28
C LYS A 245 5.64 15.87 19.95
N LEU A 246 6.31 15.92 18.80
CA LEU A 246 7.26 14.92 18.37
C LEU A 246 8.43 14.81 19.36
N ASN A 247 8.99 13.61 19.44
CA ASN A 247 10.19 13.31 20.20
C ASN A 247 11.04 12.28 19.44
N ALA A 248 12.23 11.99 19.96
CA ALA A 248 13.16 11.09 19.30
C ALA A 248 12.84 9.59 19.48
N ASN A 249 11.76 9.23 20.20
CA ASN A 249 11.38 7.83 20.39
C ASN A 249 10.88 7.18 19.10
N ILE A 250 10.35 7.95 18.16
CA ILE A 250 10.15 7.47 16.78
C ILE A 250 10.96 8.37 15.85
N SER A 251 11.83 7.76 15.06
CA SER A 251 12.67 8.45 14.08
C SER A 251 12.55 7.80 12.71
N LEU A 252 13.00 8.50 11.67
CA LEU A 252 13.10 7.98 10.32
C LEU A 252 14.57 7.78 9.97
N PHE A 253 15.00 6.54 9.74
CA PHE A 253 16.28 6.29 9.10
C PHE A 253 16.20 6.74 7.64
N ALA A 254 17.15 7.56 7.21
CA ALA A 254 17.36 7.90 5.81
C ALA A 254 18.69 7.30 5.34
N HIS A 255 18.59 6.18 4.62
CA HIS A 255 19.72 5.49 4.01
C HIS A 255 20.11 6.19 2.71
N ALA A 256 21.22 6.91 2.78
CA ALA A 256 21.85 7.61 1.67
C ALA A 256 22.73 6.65 0.86
N GLY A 257 22.84 6.91 -0.45
CA GLY A 257 23.68 6.10 -1.33
C GLY A 257 25.17 6.21 -1.01
N ASP A 258 25.59 7.38 -0.52
CA ASP A 258 26.98 7.68 -0.17
C ASP A 258 27.06 8.74 0.95
N SER A 259 28.28 8.95 1.44
CA SER A 259 28.59 9.95 2.46
C SER A 259 28.29 11.40 2.03
N ALA A 260 28.39 11.74 0.75
CA ALA A 260 28.13 13.11 0.26
C ALA A 260 26.63 13.44 0.31
N GLU A 261 25.78 12.45 0.04
CA GLU A 261 24.34 12.58 0.22
C GLU A 261 23.97 12.75 1.69
N VAL A 262 24.63 12.04 2.62
CA VAL A 262 24.42 12.25 4.07
C VAL A 262 24.72 13.70 4.45
N ASP A 263 25.86 14.25 4.00
CA ASP A 263 26.27 15.62 4.31
C ASP A 263 25.25 16.66 3.80
N ARG A 264 24.71 16.45 2.59
CA ARG A 264 23.68 17.31 2.01
C ARG A 264 22.37 17.24 2.80
N LEU A 265 21.91 16.04 3.14
CA LEU A 265 20.70 15.84 3.94
C LEU A 265 20.87 16.43 5.34
N TYR A 266 22.02 16.24 5.97
CA TYR A 266 22.34 16.81 7.26
C TYR A 266 22.30 18.34 7.23
N ALA A 267 22.94 18.96 6.24
CA ALA A 267 22.94 20.43 6.11
C ALA A 267 21.52 21.00 5.98
N ALA A 268 20.63 20.32 5.23
CA ALA A 268 19.24 20.75 5.07
C ALA A 268 18.39 20.51 6.33
N LEU A 269 18.47 19.31 6.91
CA LEU A 269 17.62 18.90 8.04
C LEU A 269 18.07 19.48 9.38
N SER A 270 19.34 19.83 9.54
CA SER A 270 19.84 20.50 10.75
C SER A 270 19.60 22.01 10.73
N ASP A 271 19.29 22.61 9.58
CA ASP A 271 18.94 24.04 9.49
C ASP A 271 17.61 24.33 10.22
N GLY A 272 17.69 25.17 11.25
CA GLY A 272 16.57 25.42 12.16
C GLY A 272 16.21 24.23 13.08
N GLY A 273 17.00 23.16 13.05
CA GLY A 273 16.85 21.96 13.87
C GLY A 273 17.90 21.83 14.97
N GLN A 274 18.04 20.61 15.49
CA GLN A 274 18.99 20.24 16.54
C GLN A 274 19.68 18.92 16.20
N ALA A 275 21.01 18.89 16.26
CA ALA A 275 21.75 17.63 16.21
C ALA A 275 21.70 16.93 17.58
N LEU A 276 21.22 15.68 17.60
CA LEU A 276 21.27 14.78 18.75
C LEU A 276 22.58 13.98 18.74
N MET A 277 23.00 13.54 17.55
CA MET A 277 24.34 13.01 17.30
C MET A 277 24.93 13.78 16.12
N PRO A 278 26.09 14.43 16.29
CA PRO A 278 26.71 15.23 15.23
C PRO A 278 27.09 14.36 14.03
N LEU A 279 27.23 15.00 12.87
CA LEU A 279 27.65 14.34 11.64
C LEU A 279 29.12 13.89 11.74
N ASP A 280 29.34 12.58 11.85
CA ASP A 280 30.67 11.98 12.00
C ASP A 280 30.67 10.52 11.50
N SER A 281 31.81 9.86 11.62
CA SER A 281 31.97 8.41 11.49
C SER A 281 31.68 7.72 12.82
N TYR A 282 31.03 6.56 12.75
CA TYR A 282 30.66 5.74 13.91
C TYR A 282 30.95 4.26 13.63
N PRO A 283 31.06 3.39 14.65
CA PRO A 283 31.38 1.98 14.44
C PRO A 283 30.47 1.23 13.45
N TRP A 284 29.22 1.68 13.28
CA TRP A 284 28.23 1.06 12.41
C TRP A 284 28.03 1.78 11.06
N SER A 285 28.64 2.94 10.83
CA SER A 285 28.51 3.69 9.57
C SER A 285 29.67 4.66 9.39
N GLU A 286 30.24 4.67 8.18
CA GLU A 286 31.30 5.62 7.80
C GLU A 286 30.86 7.09 7.91
N ARG A 287 29.56 7.34 7.77
CA ARG A 287 28.97 8.67 7.85
C ARG A 287 27.56 8.60 8.36
N TYR A 288 27.35 9.14 9.56
CA TYR A 288 26.07 9.11 10.25
C TYR A 288 25.82 10.42 11.00
N ALA A 289 24.55 10.79 11.10
CA ALA A 289 24.08 11.87 11.96
C ALA A 289 22.68 11.54 12.49
N TRP A 290 22.35 12.07 13.67
CA TRP A 290 20.99 12.05 14.19
C TRP A 290 20.54 13.48 14.46
N VAL A 291 19.52 13.94 13.77
CA VAL A 291 19.00 15.31 13.87
C VAL A 291 17.50 15.32 14.11
N VAL A 292 17.03 16.34 14.82
CA VAL A 292 15.63 16.76 14.85
C VAL A 292 15.53 17.99 13.97
N ASP A 293 14.66 17.98 12.97
CA ASP A 293 14.51 19.12 12.07
C ASP A 293 13.68 20.26 12.67
N ARG A 294 13.51 21.34 11.88
CA ARG A 294 12.74 22.53 12.28
C ARG A 294 11.26 22.26 12.60
N PHE A 295 10.72 21.12 12.16
CA PHE A 295 9.33 20.70 12.42
C PHE A 295 9.24 19.72 13.61
N GLY A 296 10.37 19.32 14.20
CA GLY A 296 10.45 18.36 15.28
C GLY A 296 10.55 16.90 14.82
N VAL A 297 10.67 16.62 13.52
CA VAL A 297 10.81 15.24 13.02
C VAL A 297 12.24 14.76 13.25
N SER A 298 12.35 13.56 13.82
CA SER A 298 13.63 12.94 14.17
C SER A 298 14.14 12.07 13.01
N TRP A 299 15.36 12.36 12.53
CA TRP A 299 15.99 11.74 11.38
C TRP A 299 17.34 11.13 11.75
N GLN A 300 17.53 9.86 11.40
CA GLN A 300 18.83 9.18 11.48
C GLN A 300 19.39 9.00 10.08
N LEU A 301 20.37 9.82 9.72
CA LEU A 301 20.98 9.83 8.39
C LEU A 301 22.18 8.88 8.39
N MET A 302 22.26 7.99 7.41
CA MET A 302 23.39 7.06 7.34
C MET A 302 23.80 6.72 5.92
N ALA A 303 25.11 6.63 5.71
CA ALA A 303 25.68 6.15 4.46
C ALA A 303 25.52 4.62 4.39
N GLY A 304 25.15 4.14 3.20
CA GLY A 304 24.99 2.73 2.91
C GLY A 304 23.55 2.39 2.54
N ALA A 305 23.39 1.85 1.32
CA ALA A 305 22.12 1.34 0.86
C ALA A 305 21.72 0.09 1.66
N ARG A 306 20.40 -0.07 1.87
CA ARG A 306 19.86 -1.30 2.44
C ARG A 306 19.78 -2.38 1.38
N GLU A 307 20.00 -3.62 1.79
CA GLU A 307 19.81 -4.81 0.93
C GLU A 307 18.37 -4.95 0.40
N ASP A 308 17.38 -4.49 1.17
CA ASP A 308 15.96 -4.51 0.79
C ASP A 308 15.56 -3.30 -0.08
N GLY A 309 16.52 -2.42 -0.42
CA GLY A 309 16.29 -1.25 -1.25
C GLY A 309 15.49 -0.12 -0.59
N ALA A 310 15.07 -0.26 0.66
CA ALA A 310 14.35 0.80 1.36
C ALA A 310 15.27 1.99 1.66
N HIS A 311 14.78 3.20 1.49
CA HIS A 311 15.54 4.42 1.75
C HIS A 311 15.12 5.09 3.04
N ILE A 312 13.82 5.29 3.23
CA ILE A 312 13.26 5.87 4.46
C ILE A 312 12.59 4.77 5.26
N VAL A 313 13.04 4.55 6.50
CA VAL A 313 12.58 3.45 7.35
C VAL A 313 12.24 3.94 8.76
N PRO A 314 11.00 3.79 9.24
CA PRO A 314 10.65 4.15 10.61
C PRO A 314 11.39 3.30 11.64
N CYS A 315 11.83 3.94 12.71
CA CYS A 315 12.52 3.33 13.82
C CYS A 315 11.79 3.59 15.13
N LEU A 316 11.41 2.53 15.84
CA LEU A 316 10.82 2.58 17.17
C LEU A 316 11.91 2.39 18.24
N MET A 317 12.17 3.44 19.02
CA MET A 317 13.10 3.39 20.14
C MET A 317 12.36 3.24 21.48
N PHE A 318 12.44 2.04 22.04
CA PHE A 318 11.85 1.65 23.31
C PHE A 318 12.70 2.18 24.47
N ALA A 319 12.18 3.20 25.15
CA ALA A 319 12.83 3.88 26.27
C ALA A 319 11.93 3.90 27.51
N ALA A 320 12.43 4.47 28.62
CA ALA A 320 11.71 4.59 29.88
C ALA A 320 10.98 3.29 30.28
N ALA A 321 9.68 3.35 30.58
CA ALA A 321 8.85 2.20 30.97
C ALA A 321 8.69 1.13 29.85
N GLN A 322 9.07 1.45 28.62
CA GLN A 322 9.04 0.53 27.48
C GLN A 322 10.41 -0.11 27.17
N ARG A 323 11.50 0.35 27.81
CA ARG A 323 12.86 -0.19 27.59
C ARG A 323 12.90 -1.70 27.88
N GLY A 324 13.47 -2.46 26.95
CA GLY A 324 13.56 -3.92 26.99
C GLY A 324 12.40 -4.65 26.31
N LYS A 325 11.42 -3.93 25.74
CA LYS A 325 10.22 -4.52 25.12
C LYS A 325 10.28 -4.59 23.60
N ALA A 326 11.34 -4.10 22.95
CA ALA A 326 11.43 -4.06 21.50
C ALA A 326 11.21 -5.44 20.86
N LYS A 327 11.84 -6.50 21.37
CA LYS A 327 11.65 -7.87 20.84
C LYS A 327 10.19 -8.34 20.92
N ALA A 328 9.55 -8.11 22.07
CA ALA A 328 8.15 -8.51 22.27
C ALA A 328 7.21 -7.75 21.33
N ALA A 329 7.50 -6.47 21.05
CA ALA A 329 6.75 -5.67 20.10
C ALA A 329 6.93 -6.16 18.66
N ILE A 330 8.17 -6.43 18.24
CA ILE A 330 8.46 -7.01 16.91
C ILE A 330 7.69 -8.31 16.71
N ASP A 331 7.76 -9.24 17.67
CA ASP A 331 7.07 -10.52 17.60
C ASP A 331 5.54 -10.34 17.52
N HIS A 332 5.01 -9.39 18.30
CA HIS A 332 3.58 -9.09 18.32
C HIS A 332 3.12 -8.54 16.96
N TYR A 333 3.79 -7.53 16.41
CA TYR A 333 3.41 -6.95 15.12
C TYR A 333 3.54 -7.95 13.98
N CYS A 334 4.61 -8.76 13.97
CA CYS A 334 4.79 -9.80 12.95
C CYS A 334 3.71 -10.90 13.02
N LYS A 335 3.09 -11.10 14.18
CA LYS A 335 1.96 -12.01 14.35
C LYS A 335 0.63 -11.42 13.89
N ILE A 336 0.43 -10.10 14.06
CA ILE A 336 -0.81 -9.40 13.69
C ILE A 336 -0.92 -9.26 12.18
N PHE A 337 0.16 -8.81 11.54
CA PHE A 337 0.14 -8.44 10.14
C PHE A 337 0.58 -9.61 9.25
N GLU A 338 -0.19 -9.88 8.20
CA GLU A 338 0.24 -10.76 7.12
C GLU A 338 1.46 -10.14 6.39
N ARG A 339 2.23 -10.95 5.63
CA ARG A 339 3.44 -10.48 4.92
C ARG A 339 4.48 -9.81 5.85
N SER A 340 4.58 -10.33 7.06
CA SER A 340 5.53 -9.87 8.07
C SER A 340 6.64 -10.90 8.29
N ARG A 341 7.84 -10.41 8.62
CA ARG A 341 8.98 -11.26 8.96
C ARG A 341 9.98 -10.45 9.78
N VAL A 342 10.74 -11.15 10.60
CA VAL A 342 11.92 -10.60 11.24
C VAL A 342 13.11 -10.92 10.34
N GLU A 343 13.85 -9.91 9.89
CA GLU A 343 15.06 -10.14 9.09
C GLU A 343 16.29 -10.32 9.97
N GLN A 344 16.47 -9.45 10.97
CA GLN A 344 17.69 -9.44 11.78
C GLN A 344 17.40 -8.89 13.18
N LEU A 345 18.02 -9.49 14.19
CA LEU A 345 18.03 -8.97 15.55
C LEU A 345 19.45 -9.00 16.09
N GLU A 346 20.00 -7.82 16.36
CA GLU A 346 21.20 -7.66 17.16
C GLU A 346 20.79 -7.41 18.62
N HIS A 347 21.40 -8.14 19.55
CA HIS A 347 21.10 -8.06 20.97
C HIS A 347 22.26 -7.44 21.74
N TYR A 348 21.94 -6.76 22.85
CA TYR A 348 22.97 -6.30 23.77
C TYR A 348 23.65 -7.46 24.48
N SER A 349 24.99 -7.43 24.51
CA SER A 349 25.78 -8.36 25.31
C SER A 349 25.81 -7.94 26.80
N PRO A 350 26.18 -8.84 27.73
CA PRO A 350 26.31 -8.51 29.14
C PRO A 350 27.34 -7.41 29.45
N GLU A 351 28.27 -7.14 28.54
CA GLU A 351 29.31 -6.13 28.66
C GLU A 351 28.88 -4.74 28.18
N GLU A 352 27.73 -4.62 27.51
CA GLU A 352 27.20 -3.36 27.00
C GLU A 352 26.24 -2.68 28.02
N GLN A 353 26.12 -1.36 27.98
CA GLN A 353 25.24 -0.60 28.90
C GLN A 353 23.73 -0.75 28.62
N GLY A 354 23.37 -1.38 27.50
CA GLY A 354 21.99 -1.65 27.13
C GLY A 354 21.32 -2.68 28.04
N PRO A 355 19.99 -2.86 27.92
CA PRO A 355 19.33 -3.96 28.61
C PRO A 355 19.87 -5.30 28.08
N GLU A 356 20.51 -6.09 28.94
CA GLU A 356 21.07 -7.40 28.59
C GLU A 356 20.03 -8.27 27.87
N GLY A 357 20.38 -8.80 26.69
CA GLY A 357 19.48 -9.59 25.84
C GLY A 357 18.36 -8.79 25.16
N GLY A 358 18.22 -7.49 25.45
CA GLY A 358 17.36 -6.57 24.72
C GLY A 358 17.86 -6.31 23.30
N VAL A 359 17.01 -5.72 22.46
CA VAL A 359 17.33 -5.50 21.05
C VAL A 359 18.15 -4.23 20.92
N LYS A 360 19.39 -4.35 20.49
CA LYS A 360 20.25 -3.22 20.13
C LYS A 360 19.84 -2.63 18.78
N HIS A 361 19.59 -3.49 17.80
CA HIS A 361 19.08 -3.10 16.50
C HIS A 361 18.31 -4.25 15.85
N GLY A 362 17.01 -4.08 15.66
CA GLY A 362 16.13 -5.08 15.07
C GLY A 362 15.55 -4.60 13.75
N ARG A 363 15.76 -5.37 12.67
CA ARG A 363 15.13 -5.17 11.36
C ARG A 363 14.00 -6.18 11.19
N PHE A 364 12.83 -5.66 10.88
CA PHE A 364 11.64 -6.45 10.62
C PHE A 364 10.78 -5.76 9.55
N THR A 365 9.95 -6.55 8.88
CA THR A 365 8.92 -6.05 7.97
C THR A 365 7.56 -6.39 8.54
N ILE A 366 6.62 -5.43 8.56
CA ILE A 366 5.20 -5.68 8.89
C ILE A 366 4.29 -5.26 7.74
N ALA A 367 3.43 -6.15 7.27
CA ALA A 367 2.58 -5.90 6.10
C ALA A 367 3.34 -5.34 4.88
N GLY A 368 4.60 -5.75 4.67
CA GLY A 368 5.45 -5.18 3.62
C GLY A 368 6.10 -3.81 3.92
N GLN A 369 5.89 -3.21 5.09
CA GLN A 369 6.57 -1.99 5.55
C GLN A 369 7.85 -2.38 6.30
N PRO A 370 9.05 -2.07 5.78
CA PRO A 370 10.29 -2.22 6.52
C PRO A 370 10.28 -1.30 7.74
N MET A 371 10.78 -1.81 8.86
CA MET A 371 10.86 -1.10 10.13
C MET A 371 12.16 -1.46 10.86
N VAL A 372 12.54 -0.56 11.76
CA VAL A 372 13.57 -0.81 12.76
C VAL A 372 12.94 -0.69 14.15
N ALA A 373 13.37 -1.51 15.09
CA ALA A 373 13.09 -1.30 16.50
C ALA A 373 14.35 -1.56 17.33
N MET A 374 14.52 -0.77 18.38
CA MET A 374 15.66 -0.86 19.28
C MET A 374 15.26 -0.48 20.70
N ASP A 375 15.91 -1.08 21.67
CA ASP A 375 15.87 -0.65 23.07
C ASP A 375 16.95 0.41 23.29
N ALA A 376 16.57 1.49 23.99
CA ALA A 376 17.47 2.59 24.25
C ALA A 376 18.75 2.12 24.98
N HIS A 377 19.90 2.46 24.40
CA HIS A 377 21.22 2.07 24.92
C HIS A 377 21.43 2.59 26.34
N VAL A 378 21.14 3.87 26.55
CA VAL A 378 21.12 4.53 27.86
C VAL A 378 19.69 4.85 28.29
N ALA A 379 19.48 5.11 29.58
CA ALA A 379 18.19 5.61 30.05
C ALA A 379 17.88 6.95 29.36
N HIS A 380 16.84 6.95 28.52
CA HIS A 380 16.34 8.13 27.82
C HIS A 380 14.98 8.50 28.39
N GLU A 381 14.78 9.77 28.70
CA GLU A 381 13.50 10.28 29.21
C GLU A 381 12.47 10.37 28.07
N GLY A 382 11.20 10.09 28.38
CA GLY A 382 10.13 10.10 27.39
C GLY A 382 9.79 8.73 26.80
N THR A 383 8.58 8.66 26.24
CA THR A 383 7.98 7.46 25.65
C THR A 383 7.22 7.86 24.39
N PHE A 384 6.75 6.86 23.65
CA PHE A 384 5.83 7.06 22.53
C PHE A 384 4.60 7.89 22.92
N ASN A 385 4.15 8.71 21.99
CA ASN A 385 2.90 9.48 22.09
C ASN A 385 2.22 9.54 20.71
N GLU A 386 1.13 10.27 20.62
CA GLU A 386 0.29 10.39 19.42
C GLU A 386 0.94 11.23 18.32
N ALA A 387 2.05 11.93 18.62
CA ALA A 387 2.68 12.82 17.65
C ALA A 387 3.28 12.07 16.45
N PHE A 388 3.61 10.79 16.64
CA PHE A 388 4.00 9.90 15.56
C PHE A 388 3.20 8.61 15.70
N SER A 389 2.45 8.25 14.66
CA SER A 389 1.57 7.08 14.65
C SER A 389 1.73 6.25 13.39
N LEU A 390 1.22 5.02 13.42
CA LEU A 390 1.19 4.12 12.27
C LEU A 390 -0.27 3.94 11.82
N GLN A 391 -0.59 4.41 10.63
CA GLN A 391 -1.91 4.28 10.04
C GLN A 391 -2.01 2.98 9.24
N VAL A 392 -3.03 2.16 9.52
CA VAL A 392 -3.34 0.92 8.80
C VAL A 392 -4.56 1.17 7.91
N ILE A 393 -4.33 1.18 6.60
CA ILE A 393 -5.39 1.32 5.59
C ILE A 393 -6.07 -0.04 5.37
N CYS A 394 -7.33 -0.13 5.76
CA CYS A 394 -8.16 -1.32 5.66
C CYS A 394 -9.10 -1.21 4.46
N SER A 395 -9.25 -2.31 3.72
CA SER A 395 -10.13 -2.42 2.56
C SER A 395 -11.58 -2.75 2.93
N SER A 396 -11.83 -3.21 4.16
CA SER A 396 -13.14 -3.69 4.60
C SER A 396 -13.35 -3.50 6.10
N GLN A 397 -14.61 -3.51 6.56
CA GLN A 397 -14.92 -3.44 7.99
C GLN A 397 -14.39 -4.64 8.79
N PRO A 398 -14.51 -5.89 8.32
CA PRO A 398 -13.93 -7.04 9.05
C PRO A 398 -12.41 -6.92 9.25
N GLU A 399 -11.71 -6.28 8.30
CA GLU A 399 -10.28 -6.01 8.42
C GLU A 399 -9.99 -4.96 9.49
N VAL A 400 -10.79 -3.89 9.56
CA VAL A 400 -10.74 -2.90 10.66
C VAL A 400 -10.93 -3.61 11.99
N ASP A 401 -12.00 -4.40 12.14
CA ASP A 401 -12.34 -5.07 13.40
C ASP A 401 -11.22 -6.02 13.84
N ARG A 402 -10.61 -6.74 12.89
CA ARG A 402 -9.46 -7.63 13.14
C ARG A 402 -8.24 -6.87 13.68
N TYR A 403 -7.83 -5.81 12.99
CA TYR A 403 -6.63 -5.06 13.40
C TYR A 403 -6.87 -4.26 14.67
N TRP A 404 -8.06 -3.68 14.83
CA TRP A 404 -8.47 -3.00 16.05
C TRP A 404 -8.38 -3.93 17.26
N ALA A 405 -9.05 -5.09 17.21
CA ALA A 405 -9.06 -6.04 18.31
C ALA A 405 -7.65 -6.54 18.65
N ALA A 406 -6.81 -6.77 17.65
CA ALA A 406 -5.45 -7.27 17.85
C ALA A 406 -4.51 -6.22 18.46
N LEU A 407 -4.56 -4.97 18.00
CA LEU A 407 -3.70 -3.89 18.48
C LEU A 407 -4.17 -3.32 19.83
N CYS A 408 -5.49 -3.32 20.09
CA CYS A 408 -6.05 -2.94 21.40
C CYS A 408 -5.85 -4.00 22.48
N ASP A 409 -5.46 -5.24 22.15
CA ASP A 409 -5.23 -6.27 23.16
C ASP A 409 -4.09 -5.85 24.11
N GLY A 410 -4.44 -5.53 25.36
CA GLY A 410 -3.53 -4.97 26.37
C GLY A 410 -3.16 -3.49 26.16
N GLY A 411 -3.83 -2.80 25.25
CA GLY A 411 -3.67 -1.38 24.95
C GLY A 411 -4.85 -0.51 25.39
N GLU A 412 -4.99 0.67 24.78
CA GLU A 412 -6.01 1.67 25.09
C GLU A 412 -6.71 2.15 23.82
N GLU A 413 -8.04 2.21 23.85
CA GLU A 413 -8.85 2.76 22.76
C GLU A 413 -8.81 4.30 22.75
N GLY A 414 -8.72 4.88 21.55
CA GLY A 414 -8.79 6.32 21.32
C GLY A 414 -10.02 6.72 20.49
N GLN A 415 -10.12 8.00 20.17
CA GLN A 415 -11.22 8.54 19.35
C GLN A 415 -10.91 8.45 17.86
N CYS A 416 -11.95 8.42 17.02
CA CYS A 416 -11.82 8.57 15.55
C CYS A 416 -10.86 7.57 14.89
N GLY A 417 -10.86 6.30 15.32
CA GLY A 417 -10.01 5.26 14.76
C GLY A 417 -8.58 5.22 15.32
N TRP A 418 -8.29 6.02 16.36
CA TRP A 418 -7.01 5.98 17.07
C TRP A 418 -7.02 4.94 18.19
N LEU A 419 -5.86 4.35 18.46
CA LEU A 419 -5.62 3.50 19.63
C LEU A 419 -4.13 3.57 20.02
N LYS A 420 -3.81 3.15 21.24
CA LYS A 420 -2.44 2.82 21.67
C LYS A 420 -2.34 1.34 21.94
N ASP A 421 -1.29 0.70 21.45
CA ASP A 421 -1.07 -0.70 21.76
C ASP A 421 -0.46 -0.90 23.16
N ARG A 422 -0.28 -2.16 23.57
CA ARG A 422 0.33 -2.53 24.86
C ARG A 422 1.76 -2.03 25.07
N PHE A 423 2.42 -1.58 24.01
CA PHE A 423 3.77 -1.02 24.04
C PHE A 423 3.77 0.51 24.04
N GLY A 424 2.59 1.14 23.96
CA GLY A 424 2.39 2.58 23.93
C GLY A 424 2.54 3.20 22.54
N VAL A 425 2.73 2.40 21.47
CA VAL A 425 2.79 2.92 20.10
C VAL A 425 1.39 3.32 19.66
N SER A 426 1.28 4.50 19.05
CA SER A 426 0.00 5.04 18.58
C SER A 426 -0.32 4.53 17.17
N TRP A 427 -1.55 4.09 16.96
CA TRP A 427 -2.03 3.55 15.69
C TRP A 427 -3.31 4.24 15.25
N GLN A 428 -3.54 4.27 13.93
CA GLN A 428 -4.81 4.67 13.32
C GLN A 428 -5.32 3.53 12.44
N VAL A 429 -6.49 2.97 12.74
CA VAL A 429 -7.09 1.92 11.89
C VAL A 429 -8.21 2.56 11.08
N VAL A 430 -7.99 2.74 9.78
CA VAL A 430 -8.90 3.50 8.92
C VAL A 430 -9.35 2.66 7.73
N LYS A 431 -10.58 2.84 7.28
CA LYS A 431 -11.14 2.17 6.09
C LYS A 431 -11.00 3.08 4.86
N VAL A 432 -10.65 2.51 3.70
CA VAL A 432 -10.62 3.23 2.42
C VAL A 432 -12.01 3.81 2.11
N GLY A 433 -12.06 5.11 1.79
CA GLY A 433 -13.28 5.81 1.38
C GLY A 433 -14.25 6.17 2.51
N ALA A 434 -13.76 6.23 3.76
CA ALA A 434 -14.52 6.70 4.92
C ALA A 434 -14.55 8.23 5.03
#